data_AF-A0A6I1GGP2-F1
#
_entry.id   AF-A0A6I1GGP2-F1
#
_cell.length_a   1.000
_cell.length_b   1.000
_cell.length_c   1.000
_cell.angle_alpha   90.00
_cell.angle_beta   90.00
_cell.angle_gamma   90.00
#
_symmetry.space_group_name_H-M   'P 1'
#
loop_
_entity.id
_entity.type
_entity.pdbx_description
1 polymer ?
#
loop_
_entity_poly.entity_id
_entity_poly.type
_entity_poly.pdbx_seq_one_letter_code
_entity_poly.pdbx_strand_id
1 'polypeptide(L)'
;MLALPACIAPATAVSFADAGTGDYIRIGDTDVSASLGISQQRELEELLNSDTPLYVEQSVDDGSILTVGPLSEMPDKAIVQHSTCAKTDVCLLPYTAPYASFGFSGKGSKQGNWPNISEYTSGKWTTSLQWLYKGSLVKGAKIKPNTHAYFNGIVTIKRVTIY
;
A
#
# COMPACT_ATOMS: atom_id res chain seq x y z
N MET A 1 -28.03 6.81 -55.26
CA MET A 1 -27.14 6.23 -54.23
C MET A 1 -27.89 6.28 -52.90
N LEU A 2 -28.35 5.13 -52.43
CA LEU A 2 -28.96 4.96 -51.10
C LEU A 2 -27.84 4.79 -50.06
N ALA A 3 -27.86 5.57 -48.98
CA ALA A 3 -27.02 5.35 -47.80
C ALA A 3 -27.94 4.99 -46.62
N LEU A 4 -27.83 3.74 -46.15
CA LEU A 4 -28.49 3.18 -44.97
C LEU A 4 -27.71 3.55 -43.68
N PRO A 5 -28.33 3.39 -42.49
CA PRO A 5 -28.07 4.18 -41.31
C PRO A 5 -26.96 3.60 -40.41
N ALA A 6 -26.19 4.47 -39.75
CA ALA A 6 -25.32 4.08 -38.65
C ALA A 6 -26.12 4.14 -37.34
N CYS A 7 -26.62 2.99 -36.91
CA CYS A 7 -27.20 2.80 -35.58
C CYS A 7 -26.04 2.77 -34.57
N ILE A 8 -25.85 3.86 -33.82
CA ILE A 8 -24.87 3.90 -32.72
C ILE A 8 -25.52 3.20 -31.53
N ALA A 9 -25.08 1.97 -31.25
CA ALA A 9 -25.47 1.25 -30.05
C ALA A 9 -24.93 1.99 -28.81
N PRO A 10 -25.72 2.13 -27.73
CA PRO A 10 -25.18 2.57 -26.46
C PRO A 10 -24.16 1.52 -25.99
N ALA A 11 -22.92 1.95 -25.77
CA ALA A 11 -21.90 1.11 -25.15
C ALA A 11 -22.42 0.72 -23.75
N THR A 12 -22.78 -0.55 -23.59
CA THR A 12 -23.03 -1.17 -22.30
C THR A 12 -21.82 -0.96 -21.39
N ALA A 13 -22.07 -0.36 -20.23
CA ALA A 13 -21.11 -0.09 -19.19
C ALA A 13 -20.29 -1.34 -18.86
N VAL A 14 -18.96 -1.21 -18.86
CA VAL A 14 -18.10 -2.06 -18.03
C VAL A 14 -18.22 -1.50 -16.62
N SER A 15 -19.21 -2.00 -15.87
CA SER A 15 -19.08 -2.03 -14.42
C SER A 15 -17.90 -2.94 -14.14
N PHE A 16 -16.84 -2.39 -13.55
CA PHE A 16 -15.84 -3.21 -12.89
C PHE A 16 -16.57 -3.91 -11.75
N ALA A 17 -16.94 -5.17 -11.99
CA ALA A 17 -17.38 -6.06 -10.94
C ALA A 17 -16.24 -6.15 -9.93
N ASP A 18 -16.61 -5.85 -8.69
CA ASP A 18 -15.82 -5.83 -7.48
C ASP A 18 -14.89 -7.04 -7.39
N ALA A 19 -13.59 -6.81 -7.53
CA ALA A 19 -12.57 -7.82 -7.37
C ALA A 19 -12.14 -7.84 -5.90
N GLY A 20 -12.89 -8.60 -5.10
CA GLY A 20 -12.49 -9.04 -3.77
C GLY A 20 -12.97 -8.18 -2.60
N THR A 21 -14.28 -8.03 -2.40
CA THR A 21 -14.80 -7.74 -1.05
C THR A 21 -14.70 -9.01 -0.21
N GLY A 22 -13.53 -9.23 0.38
CA GLY A 22 -13.54 -9.85 1.71
C GLY A 22 -14.40 -8.97 2.61
N ASP A 23 -15.25 -9.55 3.45
CA ASP A 23 -16.01 -8.75 4.42
C ASP A 23 -15.01 -7.99 5.31
N TYR A 24 -15.22 -6.68 5.51
CA TYR A 24 -14.39 -5.86 6.42
C TYR A 24 -15.17 -5.53 7.70
N ILE A 25 -14.48 -5.57 8.83
CA ILE A 25 -14.96 -5.14 10.14
C ILE A 25 -14.30 -3.80 10.47
N ARG A 26 -15.12 -2.79 10.76
CA ARG A 26 -14.64 -1.47 11.19
C ARG A 26 -14.22 -1.52 12.66
N ILE A 27 -12.95 -1.25 12.94
CA ILE A 27 -12.41 -1.14 14.31
C ILE A 27 -11.79 0.25 14.47
N GLY A 28 -12.49 1.12 15.21
CA GLY A 28 -12.12 2.53 15.27
C GLY A 28 -12.19 3.16 13.87
N ASP A 29 -11.04 3.69 13.43
CA ASP A 29 -10.89 4.29 12.10
C ASP A 29 -10.24 3.38 11.04
N THR A 30 -10.07 2.09 11.35
CA THR A 30 -9.45 1.11 10.46
C THR A 30 -10.44 0.05 10.00
N ASP A 31 -10.42 -0.27 8.70
CA ASP A 31 -11.12 -1.41 8.11
C ASP A 31 -10.24 -2.65 8.19
N VAL A 32 -10.73 -3.70 8.84
CA VAL A 32 -9.95 -4.92 9.09
C VAL A 32 -10.62 -6.08 8.37
N SER A 33 -9.89 -6.83 7.56
CA SER A 33 -10.44 -8.01 6.89
C SER A 33 -11.00 -8.99 7.91
N ALA A 34 -12.26 -9.41 7.75
CA ALA A 34 -12.95 -10.32 8.66
C ALA A 34 -12.25 -11.68 8.77
N SER A 35 -11.46 -12.06 7.76
CA SER A 35 -10.66 -13.29 7.78
C SER A 35 -9.58 -13.31 8.85
N LEU A 36 -9.19 -12.15 9.38
CA LEU A 36 -8.27 -12.04 10.52
C LEU A 36 -8.93 -12.46 11.84
N GLY A 37 -10.26 -12.53 11.90
CA GLY A 37 -11.01 -12.90 13.11
C GLY A 37 -10.87 -11.90 14.27
N ILE A 38 -10.47 -10.66 13.96
CA ILE A 38 -10.25 -9.60 14.92
C ILE A 38 -11.49 -8.70 14.97
N SER A 39 -11.93 -8.35 16.19
CA SER A 39 -13.12 -7.51 16.38
C SER A 39 -12.92 -6.39 17.40
N GLN A 40 -11.78 -6.36 18.09
CA GLN A 40 -11.48 -5.38 19.13
C GLN A 40 -10.21 -4.58 18.83
N GLN A 41 -10.19 -3.33 19.32
CA GLN A 41 -9.04 -2.43 19.18
C GLN A 41 -7.74 -3.03 19.72
N ARG A 42 -7.81 -3.70 20.88
CA ARG A 42 -6.64 -4.33 21.51
C ARG A 42 -6.05 -5.44 20.63
N GLU A 43 -6.90 -6.29 20.07
CA GLU A 43 -6.50 -7.38 19.18
C GLU A 43 -5.86 -6.83 17.90
N LEU A 44 -6.41 -5.74 17.34
CA LEU A 44 -5.81 -5.05 16.20
C LEU A 44 -4.42 -4.49 16.54
N GLU A 45 -4.26 -3.87 17.69
CA GLU A 45 -2.96 -3.35 18.16
C GLU A 45 -1.95 -4.48 18.39
N GLU A 46 -2.37 -5.62 18.94
CA GLU A 46 -1.54 -6.80 19.10
C GLU A 46 -1.11 -7.35 17.73
N LEU A 47 -2.03 -7.45 16.78
CA LEU A 47 -1.74 -7.90 15.41
C LEU A 47 -0.75 -6.95 14.70
N LEU A 48 -1.02 -5.64 14.73
CA LEU A 48 -0.15 -4.62 14.13
C LEU A 48 1.23 -4.54 14.80
N ASN A 49 1.37 -5.09 16.02
CA ASN A 49 2.64 -5.18 16.71
C ASN A 49 3.34 -6.55 16.57
N SER A 50 2.71 -7.52 15.92
CA SER A 50 3.24 -8.87 15.69
C SER A 50 4.15 -8.94 14.45
N ASP A 51 4.77 -10.11 14.23
CA ASP A 51 5.53 -10.42 13.00
C ASP A 51 4.68 -11.16 11.94
N THR A 52 3.37 -11.28 12.19
CA THR A 52 2.42 -11.89 11.25
C THR A 52 2.46 -11.15 9.91
N PRO A 53 2.58 -11.85 8.77
CA PRO A 53 2.55 -11.20 7.47
C PRO A 53 1.20 -10.56 7.17
N LEU A 54 1.20 -9.26 6.90
CA LEU A 54 0.01 -8.46 6.66
C LEU A 54 0.18 -7.64 5.39
N TYR A 55 -0.94 -7.18 4.83
CA TYR A 55 -0.93 -5.93 4.11
C TYR A 55 -1.56 -4.83 4.98
N VAL A 56 -1.15 -3.59 4.72
CA VAL A 56 -1.78 -2.40 5.30
C VAL A 56 -1.95 -1.30 4.25
N GLU A 57 -3.04 -0.55 4.33
CA GLU A 57 -3.20 0.72 3.62
C GLU A 57 -2.90 1.88 4.55
N GLN A 58 -2.09 2.83 4.10
CA GLN A 58 -1.85 4.08 4.81
C GLN A 58 -2.45 5.26 4.08
N SER A 59 -3.08 6.13 4.87
CA SER A 59 -3.53 7.45 4.42
C SER A 59 -2.34 8.32 4.04
N VAL A 60 -2.36 8.88 2.83
CA VAL A 60 -1.34 9.83 2.37
C VAL A 60 -1.45 11.20 3.04
N ASP A 61 -2.62 11.55 3.59
CA ASP A 61 -2.87 12.86 4.19
C ASP A 61 -2.32 12.96 5.63
N ASP A 62 -2.38 11.87 6.41
CA ASP A 62 -1.99 11.88 7.83
C ASP A 62 -1.14 10.69 8.30
N GLY A 63 -0.93 9.68 7.46
CA GLY A 63 -0.12 8.50 7.76
C GLY A 63 -0.78 7.46 8.66
N SER A 64 -2.07 7.61 8.97
CA SER A 64 -2.88 6.61 9.67
C SER A 64 -3.03 5.33 8.85
N ILE A 65 -3.30 4.21 9.52
CA ILE A 65 -3.61 2.93 8.87
C ILE A 65 -5.12 2.88 8.62
N LEU A 66 -5.50 2.82 7.34
CA LEU A 66 -6.89 2.78 6.89
C LEU A 66 -7.41 1.35 6.80
N THR A 67 -6.59 0.43 6.29
CA THR A 67 -7.00 -0.95 6.01
C THR A 67 -5.94 -1.94 6.50
N VAL A 68 -6.37 -3.08 7.03
CA VAL A 68 -5.48 -4.20 7.44
C VAL A 68 -6.07 -5.52 6.95
N GLY A 69 -5.25 -6.36 6.34
CA GLY A 69 -5.65 -7.70 5.93
C GLY A 69 -4.47 -8.68 5.89
N PRO A 70 -4.73 -9.98 5.73
CA PRO A 70 -3.67 -10.96 5.55
C PRO A 70 -2.97 -10.71 4.21
N LEU A 71 -1.65 -10.89 4.17
CA LEU A 71 -0.86 -10.61 2.95
C LEU A 71 -1.36 -11.37 1.70
N SER A 72 -1.99 -12.54 1.87
CA SER A 72 -2.58 -13.35 0.79
C SER A 72 -3.78 -12.70 0.11
N GLU A 73 -4.44 -11.75 0.75
CA GLU A 73 -5.59 -11.00 0.21
C GLU A 73 -5.16 -9.65 -0.38
N MET A 74 -3.86 -9.40 -0.46
CA MET A 74 -3.36 -8.19 -1.09
C MET A 74 -3.88 -8.10 -2.54
N PRO A 75 -4.41 -6.94 -2.97
CA PRO A 75 -4.87 -6.78 -4.34
C PRO A 75 -3.72 -7.03 -5.33
N ASP A 76 -3.94 -7.95 -6.27
CA ASP A 76 -2.97 -8.28 -7.30
C ASP A 76 -2.61 -7.02 -8.10
N LYS A 77 -1.37 -6.56 -7.98
CA LYS A 77 -0.80 -5.58 -8.89
C LYS A 77 0.26 -6.26 -9.72
N ALA A 78 0.10 -6.21 -11.04
CA ALA A 78 1.11 -6.68 -11.98
C ALA A 78 2.36 -5.80 -11.86
N ILE A 79 3.32 -6.22 -11.03
CA ILE A 79 4.61 -5.53 -10.89
C ILE A 79 5.49 -5.92 -12.09
N VAL A 80 5.64 -5.02 -13.07
CA VAL A 80 6.70 -5.15 -14.09
C VAL A 80 8.01 -4.72 -13.43
N GLN A 81 8.70 -5.66 -12.79
CA GLN A 81 9.79 -5.39 -11.86
C GLN A 81 11.16 -5.32 -12.57
N HIS A 82 11.85 -4.18 -12.46
CA HIS A 82 13.31 -4.08 -12.59
C HIS A 82 13.82 -3.59 -11.22
N SER A 83 14.24 -4.49 -10.32
CA SER A 83 14.47 -4.11 -8.92
C SER A 83 15.74 -4.68 -8.30
N THR A 84 16.44 -3.82 -7.57
CA THR A 84 17.58 -4.10 -6.68
C THR A 84 17.13 -4.51 -5.26
N CYS A 85 15.86 -4.89 -5.08
CA CYS A 85 15.32 -5.23 -3.76
C CYS A 85 15.61 -6.67 -3.36
N ALA A 86 16.36 -6.84 -2.27
CA ALA A 86 16.38 -8.12 -1.56
C ALA A 86 15.07 -8.29 -0.77
N LYS A 87 14.60 -9.54 -0.63
CA LYS A 87 13.39 -9.88 0.16
C LYS A 87 13.45 -9.38 1.61
N THR A 88 14.66 -9.20 2.14
CA THR A 88 14.91 -8.79 3.53
C THR A 88 14.99 -7.28 3.72
N ASP A 89 14.98 -6.50 2.64
CA ASP A 89 15.12 -5.05 2.71
C ASP A 89 13.76 -4.35 2.83
N VAL A 90 13.80 -3.11 3.33
CA VAL A 90 12.66 -2.21 3.14
C VAL A 90 12.71 -1.75 1.69
N CYS A 91 11.61 -1.91 0.96
CA CYS A 91 11.58 -1.67 -0.47
C CYS A 91 10.48 -0.70 -0.86
N LEU A 92 10.86 0.43 -1.45
CA LEU A 92 9.91 1.36 -2.07
C LEU A 92 9.57 0.87 -3.47
N LEU A 93 8.28 0.76 -3.76
CA LEU A 93 7.75 0.24 -5.01
C LEU A 93 7.00 1.36 -5.75
N PRO A 94 7.38 1.64 -7.01
CA PRO A 94 6.77 2.70 -7.78
C PRO A 94 5.39 2.30 -8.31
N TYR A 95 4.55 3.30 -8.58
CA TYR A 95 3.23 3.09 -9.18
C TYR A 95 3.31 2.63 -10.64
N THR A 96 4.29 3.15 -11.40
CA THR A 96 4.41 2.86 -12.82
C THR A 96 5.85 2.96 -13.31
N ALA A 97 6.15 2.28 -14.43
CA ALA A 97 7.39 2.45 -15.16
C ALA A 97 7.48 3.87 -15.76
N PRO A 98 8.70 4.43 -15.96
CA PRO A 98 10.03 3.83 -15.83
C PRO A 98 10.65 4.03 -14.43
N TYR A 99 9.86 4.35 -13.40
CA TYR A 99 10.40 4.58 -12.07
C TYR A 99 10.98 3.28 -11.49
N ALA A 100 12.12 3.39 -10.79
CA ALA A 100 12.81 2.27 -10.20
C ALA A 100 12.27 1.95 -8.80
N SER A 101 12.41 0.69 -8.38
CA SER A 101 12.28 0.31 -6.98
C SER A 101 13.55 0.66 -6.20
N PHE A 102 13.44 0.97 -4.92
CA PHE A 102 14.57 1.33 -4.06
C PHE A 102 14.61 0.46 -2.80
N GLY A 103 15.71 -0.26 -2.60
CA GLY A 103 15.94 -1.11 -1.44
C GLY A 103 16.77 -0.39 -0.36
N PHE A 104 16.41 -0.62 0.91
CA PHE A 104 17.09 -0.04 2.06
C PHE A 104 17.35 -1.11 3.12
N SER A 105 18.60 -1.21 3.54
CA SER A 105 19.06 -2.14 4.56
C SER A 105 19.78 -1.40 5.69
N GLY A 106 19.88 -2.04 6.87
CA GLY A 106 20.54 -1.46 8.04
C GLY A 106 19.71 -0.42 8.79
N LYS A 107 19.92 -0.34 10.11
CA LYS A 107 19.20 0.57 11.01
C LYS A 107 19.55 2.03 10.75
N GLY A 108 18.63 2.93 11.09
CA GLY A 108 18.79 4.38 10.99
C GLY A 108 17.87 5.03 9.95
N SER A 109 18.03 6.34 9.79
CA SER A 109 17.24 7.15 8.87
C SER A 109 18.01 7.46 7.59
N LYS A 110 17.43 7.15 6.44
CA LYS A 110 17.90 7.60 5.12
C LYS A 110 17.02 8.73 4.64
N GLN A 111 17.62 9.84 4.24
CA GLN A 111 16.92 10.98 3.64
C GLN A 111 17.18 10.99 2.13
N GLY A 112 16.19 11.40 1.36
CA GLY A 112 16.29 11.42 -0.08
C GLY A 112 15.05 11.99 -0.76
N ASN A 113 14.92 11.68 -2.05
CA ASN A 113 13.79 12.10 -2.86
C ASN A 113 13.41 10.96 -3.81
N TRP A 114 12.44 10.15 -3.40
CA TRP A 114 11.96 9.00 -4.16
C TRP A 114 10.51 9.27 -4.60
N PRO A 115 10.30 9.81 -5.81
CA PRO A 115 8.97 10.15 -6.30
C PRO A 115 8.22 8.93 -6.82
N ASN A 116 6.92 9.11 -7.04
CA ASN A 116 6.03 8.14 -7.69
C ASN A 116 5.94 6.79 -6.96
N ILE A 117 5.98 6.81 -5.63
CA ILE A 117 5.85 5.62 -4.80
C ILE A 117 4.38 5.42 -4.45
N SER A 118 3.86 4.21 -4.68
CA SER A 118 2.51 3.82 -4.26
C SER A 118 2.56 2.77 -3.16
N GLU A 119 3.66 2.04 -3.00
CA GLU A 119 3.74 0.91 -2.08
C GLU A 119 5.14 0.74 -1.51
N TYR A 120 5.26 -0.03 -0.45
CA TYR A 120 6.52 -0.50 0.06
C TYR A 120 6.39 -1.80 0.84
N THR A 121 7.47 -2.57 0.92
CA THR A 121 7.56 -3.69 1.86
C THR A 121 8.49 -3.34 3.01
N SER A 122 8.21 -3.86 4.20
CA SER A 122 9.07 -3.68 5.37
C SER A 122 10.23 -4.69 5.44
N GLY A 123 10.19 -5.74 4.62
CA GLY A 123 11.17 -6.82 4.65
C GLY A 123 11.23 -7.45 6.04
N LYS A 124 12.43 -7.61 6.60
CA LYS A 124 12.59 -8.12 7.98
C LYS A 124 12.58 -7.03 9.06
N TRP A 125 12.33 -5.78 8.69
CA TRP A 125 12.55 -4.63 9.57
C TRP A 125 11.26 -4.03 10.07
N THR A 126 11.31 -3.40 11.25
CA THR A 126 10.33 -2.37 11.57
C THR A 126 10.74 -1.08 10.85
N THR A 127 9.82 -0.44 10.14
CA THR A 127 10.09 0.74 9.33
C THR A 127 9.05 1.84 9.53
N SER A 128 9.40 3.09 9.27
CA SER A 128 8.46 4.21 9.15
C SER A 128 8.94 5.15 8.07
N LEU A 129 8.02 5.61 7.23
CA LEU A 129 8.31 6.50 6.12
C LEU A 129 7.81 7.92 6.43
N GLN A 130 8.48 8.91 5.83
CA GLN A 130 7.99 10.28 5.74
C GLN A 130 7.92 10.68 4.28
N TRP A 131 6.83 11.31 3.86
CA TRP A 131 6.59 11.68 2.47
C TRP A 131 6.05 13.09 2.33
N LEU A 132 6.18 13.63 1.12
CA LEU A 132 5.58 14.90 0.72
C LEU A 132 4.25 14.61 0.03
N TYR A 133 3.17 15.20 0.53
CA TYR A 133 1.85 15.17 -0.10
C TYR A 133 1.18 16.55 0.00
N LYS A 134 0.67 17.06 -1.13
CA LYS A 134 0.07 18.40 -1.25
C LYS A 134 0.91 19.54 -0.61
N GLY A 135 2.24 19.43 -0.66
CA GLY A 135 3.17 20.43 -0.11
C GLY A 135 3.55 20.25 1.37
N SER A 136 2.93 19.31 2.08
CA SER A 136 3.20 19.02 3.49
C SER A 136 3.97 17.72 3.69
N LEU A 137 4.83 17.68 4.71
CA LEU A 137 5.50 16.46 5.13
C LEU A 137 4.58 15.66 6.07
N VAL A 138 4.23 14.45 5.66
CA VAL A 138 3.41 13.51 6.41
C VAL A 138 4.29 12.37 6.91
N LYS A 139 4.08 11.96 8.16
CA LYS A 139 4.81 10.87 8.80
C LYS A 139 3.89 9.67 8.92
N GLY A 140 4.28 8.55 8.32
CA GLY A 140 3.53 7.30 8.43
C GLY A 140 3.69 6.58 9.75
N ALA A 141 2.72 5.72 10.04
CA ALA A 141 2.80 4.74 11.11
C ALA A 141 4.08 3.89 11.03
N LYS A 142 4.48 3.33 12.18
CA LYS A 142 5.51 2.30 12.23
C LYS A 142 4.91 0.99 11.74
N ILE A 143 5.52 0.41 10.71
CA ILE A 143 5.12 -0.86 10.11
C ILE A 143 6.11 -1.94 10.55
N LYS A 144 5.57 -3.06 11.02
CA LYS A 144 6.35 -4.22 11.50
C LYS A 144 6.94 -5.03 10.34
N PRO A 145 7.86 -5.97 10.62
CA PRO A 145 8.39 -6.87 9.62
C PRO A 145 7.30 -7.62 8.85
N ASN A 146 7.67 -8.19 7.70
CA ASN A 146 6.82 -9.03 6.85
C ASN A 146 5.51 -8.37 6.38
N THR A 147 5.47 -7.04 6.34
CA THR A 147 4.29 -6.28 5.97
C THR A 147 4.47 -5.64 4.60
N HIS A 148 3.45 -5.75 3.75
CA HIS A 148 3.34 -4.98 2.52
C HIS A 148 2.41 -3.80 2.76
N ALA A 149 2.92 -2.59 2.65
CA ALA A 149 2.14 -1.38 2.86
C ALA A 149 1.88 -0.69 1.52
N TYR A 150 0.67 -0.20 1.32
CA TYR A 150 0.34 0.67 0.20
C TYR A 150 -0.22 1.99 0.69
N PHE A 151 -0.12 2.99 -0.16
CA PHE A 151 -0.69 4.30 0.05
C PHE A 151 -2.04 4.37 -0.68
N ASN A 152 -3.03 5.04 -0.09
CA ASN A 152 -4.28 5.39 -0.79
C ASN A 152 -4.08 6.54 -1.82
N GLY A 153 -2.88 6.63 -2.40
CA GLY A 153 -2.44 7.67 -3.31
C GLY A 153 -0.98 7.46 -3.75
N ILE A 154 -0.45 8.40 -4.52
CA ILE A 154 0.94 8.39 -4.98
C ILE A 154 1.70 9.49 -4.26
N VAL A 155 2.86 9.16 -3.69
CA VAL A 155 3.63 10.07 -2.84
C VAL A 155 5.09 10.20 -3.29
N THR A 156 5.76 11.23 -2.77
CA THR A 156 7.23 11.33 -2.83
C THR A 156 7.80 11.06 -1.45
N ILE A 157 8.48 9.93 -1.29
CA ILE A 157 9.16 9.59 -0.03
C ILE A 157 10.37 10.52 0.15
N LYS A 158 10.50 11.09 1.34
CA LYS A 158 11.58 11.99 1.75
C LYS A 158 12.49 11.37 2.80
N ARG A 159 11.97 10.43 3.60
CA ARG A 159 12.73 9.72 4.62
C ARG A 159 12.26 8.28 4.79
N VAL A 160 13.21 7.36 4.92
CA VAL A 160 13.01 5.96 5.31
C VAL A 160 13.70 5.75 6.66
N THR A 161 12.96 5.33 7.68
CA THR A 161 13.51 5.07 9.02
C THR A 161 13.41 3.58 9.33
N ILE A 162 14.55 2.92 9.57
CA ILE A 162 14.65 1.51 9.94
C ILE A 162 15.08 1.39 11.40
N TYR A 163 14.35 0.60 12.20
CA TYR A 163 14.56 0.45 13.65
C TYR A 163 15.34 -0.81 14.04
#